data_AF-A0A411WPC7-F1
#
_entry.id   AF-A0A411WPC7-F1
#
_cell.length_a   1.000
_cell.length_b   1.000
_cell.length_c   1.000
_cell.angle_alpha   90.00
_cell.angle_beta   90.00
_cell.angle_gamma   90.00
#
_symmetry.space_group_name_H-M   'P 1'
#
loop_
_entity.id
_entity.type
_entity.pdbx_description
1 polymer ?
#
loop_
_entity_poly.entity_id
_entity_poly.type
_entity_poly.pdbx_seq_one_letter_code
_entity_poly.pdbx_strand_id
1 'polypeptide(L)'
;MSARQFLHHFPEQDATEKERRRVATLPLAEQTTYYVGRLGYYEDINCEEAEQWLIACGAPAIPALLELFADDDRAWKIAMILGLIGEPNVETIAKLRELLLLTRNKSTANWCASALGYLGDFDWLLAQSEMSKALEFIVVGCCANFRAFRDRGAKSLHLDYSPLEKLFQLHPESITLAEDVLKPGSSYCEIVAAEIPEALRGLLSPHPVIRRHAVSVLDNRMLGESLGIDVIKPIQVEVTILAKNDKDETVRYLAELTLKSMKKWRL
;
A
#
# COMPACT_ATOMS: atom_id res chain seq x y z
N MET A 1 25.45 -27.92 6.30
CA MET A 1 25.01 -28.23 7.68
C MET A 1 23.73 -29.06 7.56
N SER A 2 23.61 -30.19 8.28
CA SER A 2 22.40 -31.01 8.21
C SER A 2 21.25 -30.39 9.02
N ALA A 3 20.00 -30.68 8.68
CA ALA A 3 18.82 -30.19 9.41
C ALA A 3 18.87 -30.53 10.91
N ARG A 4 19.40 -31.71 11.26
CA ARG A 4 19.57 -32.15 12.65
C ARG A 4 20.64 -31.36 13.41
N GLN A 5 21.72 -30.97 12.75
CA GLN A 5 22.75 -30.11 13.35
C GLN A 5 22.27 -28.67 13.50
N PHE A 6 21.46 -28.18 12.55
CA PHE A 6 20.83 -26.86 12.66
C PHE A 6 19.90 -26.77 13.88
N LEU A 7 18.97 -27.71 14.04
CA LEU A 7 18.05 -27.70 15.18
C LEU A 7 18.72 -27.95 16.54
N HIS A 8 19.89 -28.61 16.55
CA HIS A 8 20.70 -28.74 17.78
C HIS A 8 21.29 -27.39 18.23
N HIS A 9 21.65 -26.54 17.27
CA HIS A 9 22.21 -25.22 17.55
C HIS A 9 21.15 -24.12 17.71
N PHE A 10 19.93 -24.33 17.19
CA PHE A 10 18.81 -23.38 17.22
C PHE A 10 17.50 -24.05 17.69
N PRO A 11 17.43 -24.53 18.94
CA PRO A 11 16.26 -25.25 19.48
C PRO A 11 14.98 -24.42 19.49
N GLU A 12 15.08 -23.09 19.61
CA GLU A 12 13.97 -22.14 19.53
C GLU A 12 13.27 -22.18 18.17
N GLN A 13 13.99 -22.49 17.09
CA GLN A 13 13.40 -22.64 15.76
C GLN A 13 12.61 -23.95 15.64
N ASP A 14 13.04 -25.03 16.30
CA ASP A 14 12.27 -26.27 16.40
C ASP A 14 10.96 -26.04 17.19
N ALA A 15 11.01 -25.23 18.26
CA ALA A 15 9.85 -24.89 19.06
C ALA A 15 8.83 -24.03 18.28
N THR A 16 9.31 -22.98 17.60
CA THR A 16 8.45 -22.12 16.76
C THR A 16 7.77 -22.92 15.65
N GLU A 17 8.52 -23.82 15.01
CA GLU A 17 7.97 -24.66 13.95
C GLU A 17 6.95 -25.69 14.47
N LYS A 18 7.16 -26.26 15.65
CA LYS A 18 6.14 -27.09 16.32
C LYS A 18 4.89 -26.29 16.63
N GLU A 19 5.05 -25.04 17.07
CA GLU A 19 3.92 -24.16 17.37
C GLU A 19 3.14 -23.81 16.09
N ARG A 20 3.81 -23.51 14.97
CA ARG A 20 3.14 -23.33 13.67
C ARG A 20 2.29 -24.54 13.29
N ARG A 21 2.85 -25.74 13.41
CA ARG A 21 2.13 -26.99 13.12
C ARG A 21 0.94 -27.18 14.06
N ARG A 22 1.11 -26.88 15.35
CA ARG A 22 0.02 -26.96 16.34
C ARG A 22 -1.11 -26.02 15.93
N VAL A 23 -0.81 -24.74 15.69
CA VAL A 23 -1.82 -23.73 15.31
C VAL A 23 -2.50 -24.12 14.00
N ALA A 24 -1.77 -24.62 13.01
CA ALA A 24 -2.35 -25.06 11.73
C ALA A 24 -3.37 -26.21 11.84
N THR A 25 -3.38 -26.97 12.95
CA THR A 25 -4.39 -28.01 13.22
C THR A 25 -5.66 -27.49 13.87
N LEU A 26 -5.68 -26.24 14.35
CA LEU A 26 -6.85 -25.65 14.99
C LEU A 26 -7.94 -25.31 13.95
N PRO A 27 -9.21 -25.23 14.34
CA PRO A 27 -10.25 -24.62 13.52
C PRO A 27 -9.86 -23.19 13.10
N LEU A 28 -10.28 -22.75 11.91
CA LEU A 28 -9.86 -21.46 11.35
C LEU A 28 -10.15 -20.27 12.27
N ALA A 29 -11.29 -20.27 12.96
CA ALA A 29 -11.62 -19.23 13.94
C ALA A 29 -10.57 -19.16 15.07
N GLU A 30 -10.16 -20.31 15.62
CA GLU A 30 -9.14 -20.39 16.65
C GLU A 30 -7.75 -19.98 16.12
N GLN A 31 -7.44 -20.30 14.85
CA GLN A 31 -6.23 -19.80 14.20
C GLN A 31 -6.25 -18.27 14.12
N THR A 32 -7.37 -17.67 13.67
CA THR A 32 -7.49 -16.21 13.58
C THR A 32 -7.34 -15.54 14.94
N THR A 33 -8.01 -16.04 15.98
CA THR A 33 -7.84 -15.54 17.36
C THR A 33 -6.40 -15.66 17.84
N TYR A 34 -5.73 -16.77 17.56
CA TYR A 34 -4.34 -16.97 17.91
C TYR A 34 -3.44 -15.90 17.26
N TYR A 35 -3.50 -15.75 15.93
CA TYR A 35 -2.65 -14.80 15.21
C TYR A 35 -2.98 -13.34 15.56
N VAL A 36 -4.24 -13.02 15.79
CA VAL A 36 -4.65 -11.71 16.34
C VAL A 36 -4.00 -11.46 17.70
N GLY A 37 -3.97 -12.47 18.58
CA GLY A 37 -3.27 -12.41 19.86
C GLY A 37 -1.75 -12.22 19.76
N ARG A 38 -1.13 -12.49 18.60
CA ARG A 38 0.31 -12.29 18.35
C ARG A 38 0.66 -10.88 17.87
N LEU A 39 -0.33 -10.05 17.54
CA LEU A 39 -0.11 -8.66 17.14
C LEU A 39 0.45 -7.84 18.32
N GLY A 40 1.77 -7.75 18.43
CA GLY A 40 2.46 -7.04 19.52
C GLY A 40 3.57 -7.85 20.20
N TYR A 41 3.72 -9.12 19.86
CA TYR A 41 4.80 -9.98 20.35
C TYR A 41 5.91 -10.13 19.30
N TYR A 42 7.17 -10.19 19.74
CA TYR A 42 8.35 -10.26 18.86
C TYR A 42 9.11 -11.58 18.93
N GLU A 43 8.68 -12.49 19.81
CA GLU A 43 9.27 -13.82 19.99
C GLU A 43 8.40 -14.89 19.29
N ASP A 44 8.93 -16.09 19.07
CA ASP A 44 8.27 -17.22 18.41
C ASP A 44 7.59 -16.84 17.06
N ILE A 45 6.31 -17.19 16.88
CA ILE A 45 5.44 -16.61 15.86
C ILE A 45 5.27 -15.13 16.23
N ASN A 46 6.07 -14.29 15.61
CA ASN A 46 6.12 -12.86 15.91
C ASN A 46 5.00 -12.07 15.21
N CYS A 47 4.95 -10.77 15.48
CA CYS A 47 3.91 -9.90 14.94
C CYS A 47 3.95 -9.76 13.42
N GLU A 48 5.11 -9.83 12.78
CA GLU A 48 5.24 -9.75 11.32
C GLU A 48 4.68 -11.00 10.64
N GLU A 49 4.99 -12.18 11.19
CA GLU A 49 4.43 -13.45 10.72
C GLU A 49 2.91 -13.48 10.91
N ALA A 50 2.42 -12.98 12.05
CA ALA A 50 0.99 -12.89 12.32
C ALA A 50 0.27 -11.93 11.39
N GLU A 51 0.84 -10.75 11.10
CA GLU A 51 0.32 -9.81 10.11
C GLU A 51 0.20 -10.48 8.74
N GLN A 52 1.27 -11.12 8.26
CA GLN A 52 1.29 -11.79 6.97
C GLN A 52 0.22 -12.89 6.89
N TRP A 53 0.10 -13.70 7.94
CA TRP A 53 -0.90 -14.75 8.01
C TRP A 53 -2.33 -14.18 7.98
N LEU A 54 -2.62 -13.14 8.77
CA LEU A 54 -3.95 -12.53 8.83
C LEU A 54 -4.35 -11.87 7.51
N ILE A 55 -3.40 -11.18 6.86
CA ILE A 55 -3.61 -10.61 5.52
C ILE A 55 -3.90 -11.73 4.52
N ALA A 56 -3.08 -12.77 4.48
CA ALA A 56 -3.25 -13.90 3.56
C ALA A 56 -4.51 -14.73 3.83
N CYS A 57 -4.96 -14.79 5.09
CA CYS A 57 -6.21 -15.45 5.49
C CYS A 57 -7.42 -14.78 4.83
N GLY A 58 -7.41 -13.44 4.70
CA GLY A 58 -8.44 -12.68 4.00
C GLY A 58 -9.72 -12.50 4.83
N ALA A 59 -10.89 -12.56 4.17
CA ALA A 59 -12.21 -12.37 4.80
C ALA A 59 -12.40 -13.08 6.16
N PRO A 60 -12.02 -14.36 6.32
CA PRO A 60 -12.22 -15.08 7.59
C PRO A 60 -11.53 -14.44 8.80
N ALA A 61 -10.49 -13.63 8.62
CA ALA A 61 -9.82 -12.93 9.72
C ALA A 61 -10.56 -11.65 10.17
N ILE A 62 -11.45 -11.10 9.33
CA ILE A 62 -12.12 -9.81 9.58
C ILE A 62 -12.89 -9.79 10.90
N PRO A 63 -13.73 -10.79 11.26
CA PRO A 63 -14.49 -10.74 12.51
C PRO A 63 -13.59 -10.63 13.75
N ALA A 64 -12.54 -11.44 13.84
CA ALA A 64 -11.60 -11.42 14.96
C ALA A 64 -10.80 -10.10 15.04
N LEU A 65 -10.49 -9.49 13.90
CA LEU A 65 -9.84 -8.18 13.85
C LEU A 65 -10.79 -7.05 14.33
N LEU A 66 -12.06 -7.10 13.94
CA LEU A 66 -13.05 -6.10 14.33
C LEU A 66 -13.36 -6.14 15.83
N GLU A 67 -13.36 -7.31 16.46
CA GLU A 67 -13.56 -7.45 17.91
C GLU A 67 -12.48 -6.72 18.73
N LEU A 68 -11.24 -6.62 18.23
CA LEU A 68 -10.16 -5.88 18.89
C LEU A 68 -10.12 -4.38 18.56
N PHE A 69 -10.90 -3.92 17.58
CA PHE A 69 -10.73 -2.60 17.00
C PHE A 69 -11.09 -1.43 17.95
N ALA A 70 -11.87 -1.69 19.00
CA ALA A 70 -12.54 -0.66 19.79
C ALA A 70 -11.72 -0.03 20.94
N ASP A 71 -10.71 -0.70 21.50
CA ASP A 71 -10.07 -0.27 22.76
C ASP A 71 -8.54 -0.47 22.81
N ASP A 72 -7.90 -0.52 21.65
CA ASP A 72 -6.55 -1.05 21.53
C ASP A 72 -5.51 0.01 21.08
N ASP A 73 -4.36 0.06 21.75
CA ASP A 73 -3.20 0.85 21.33
C ASP A 73 -2.64 0.40 19.97
N ARG A 74 -3.09 -0.76 19.49
CA ARG A 74 -2.81 -1.38 18.20
C ARG A 74 -3.91 -1.15 17.14
N ALA A 75 -4.89 -0.28 17.39
CA ALA A 75 -5.94 0.01 16.41
C ALA A 75 -5.41 0.40 15.02
N TRP A 76 -4.26 1.10 14.98
CA TRP A 76 -3.56 1.42 13.73
C TRP A 76 -3.12 0.17 12.94
N LYS A 77 -2.66 -0.87 13.64
CA LYS A 77 -2.18 -2.11 13.05
C LYS A 77 -3.34 -2.95 12.54
N ILE A 78 -4.45 -2.96 13.29
CA ILE A 78 -5.69 -3.60 12.85
C ILE A 78 -6.23 -2.91 11.59
N ALA A 79 -6.27 -1.57 11.56
CA ALA A 79 -6.68 -0.81 10.38
C ALA A 79 -5.79 -1.12 9.16
N MET A 80 -4.47 -1.19 9.36
CA MET A 80 -3.53 -1.60 8.32
C MET A 80 -3.86 -3.00 7.78
N ILE A 81 -4.02 -4.00 8.66
CA ILE A 81 -4.32 -5.40 8.25
C ILE A 81 -5.66 -5.47 7.51
N LEU A 82 -6.71 -4.82 8.02
CA LEU A 82 -8.02 -4.78 7.37
C LEU A 82 -7.96 -4.15 5.97
N GLY A 83 -7.20 -3.07 5.81
CA GLY A 83 -6.95 -2.46 4.50
C GLY A 83 -6.18 -3.39 3.54
N LEU A 84 -5.15 -4.08 4.03
CA LEU A 84 -4.32 -4.99 3.24
C LEU A 84 -5.00 -6.33 2.94
N ILE A 85 -5.97 -6.77 3.74
CA ILE A 85 -6.89 -7.85 3.37
C ILE A 85 -7.62 -7.46 2.05
N GLY A 86 -7.94 -6.19 1.87
CA GLY A 86 -8.44 -5.65 0.60
C GLY A 86 -9.85 -6.12 0.23
N GLU A 87 -10.60 -6.69 1.17
CA GLU A 87 -11.97 -7.14 0.94
C GLU A 87 -12.96 -6.09 1.45
N PRO A 88 -13.75 -5.46 0.55
CA PRO A 88 -14.73 -4.45 0.94
C PRO A 88 -15.87 -5.13 1.73
N ASN A 89 -15.82 -4.97 3.05
CA ASN A 89 -16.86 -5.41 3.97
C ASN A 89 -17.54 -4.18 4.59
N VAL A 90 -18.88 -4.17 4.60
CA VAL A 90 -19.68 -3.03 5.07
C VAL A 90 -19.36 -2.68 6.53
N GLU A 91 -19.18 -3.67 7.39
CA GLU A 91 -18.87 -3.48 8.80
C GLU A 91 -17.45 -2.94 8.98
N THR A 92 -16.48 -3.48 8.24
CA THR A 92 -15.09 -2.98 8.21
C THR A 92 -15.04 -1.51 7.78
N ILE A 93 -15.69 -1.17 6.67
CA ILE A 93 -15.73 0.21 6.17
C ILE A 93 -16.41 1.11 7.21
N ALA A 94 -17.54 0.71 7.78
CA ALA A 94 -18.23 1.49 8.81
C ALA A 94 -17.35 1.76 10.03
N LYS A 95 -16.60 0.75 10.51
CA LYS A 95 -15.68 0.92 11.65
C LYS A 95 -14.47 1.77 11.33
N LEU A 96 -13.85 1.61 10.16
CA LEU A 96 -12.75 2.47 9.73
C LEU A 96 -13.18 3.94 9.62
N ARG A 97 -14.37 4.20 9.08
CA ARG A 97 -14.97 5.54 9.02
C ARG A 97 -15.19 6.12 10.41
N GLU A 98 -15.84 5.37 11.30
CA GLU A 98 -16.09 5.79 12.68
C GLU A 98 -14.78 6.12 13.41
N LEU A 99 -13.79 5.22 13.34
CA LEU A 99 -12.53 5.41 14.05
C LEU A 99 -11.73 6.59 13.47
N LEU A 100 -11.73 6.80 12.15
CA LEU A 100 -11.08 7.95 11.54
C LEU A 100 -11.61 9.28 12.11
N LEU A 101 -12.92 9.37 12.35
CA LEU A 101 -13.55 10.58 12.87
C LEU A 101 -13.33 10.78 14.38
N LEU A 102 -13.22 9.70 15.14
CA LEU A 102 -13.16 9.75 16.61
C LEU A 102 -11.74 9.74 17.18
N THR A 103 -10.79 9.11 16.49
CA THR A 103 -9.45 8.90 17.03
C THR A 103 -8.66 10.21 17.16
N ARG A 104 -7.89 10.33 18.24
CA ARG A 104 -6.90 11.40 18.41
C ARG A 104 -5.49 10.95 18.02
N ASN A 105 -5.32 9.67 17.74
CA ASN A 105 -4.04 9.09 17.36
C ASN A 105 -3.83 9.25 15.85
N LYS A 106 -2.86 10.10 15.47
CA LYS A 106 -2.56 10.41 14.06
C LYS A 106 -2.20 9.17 13.24
N SER A 107 -1.44 8.22 13.80
CA SER A 107 -1.09 6.97 13.11
C SER A 107 -2.32 6.12 12.84
N THR A 108 -3.23 6.04 13.80
CA THR A 108 -4.51 5.32 13.65
C THR A 108 -5.36 5.97 12.57
N ALA A 109 -5.48 7.30 12.57
CA ALA A 109 -6.20 8.03 11.53
C ALA A 109 -5.59 7.81 10.14
N ASN A 110 -4.27 7.92 10.00
CA ASN A 110 -3.57 7.67 8.73
C ASN A 110 -3.84 6.25 8.20
N TRP A 111 -3.80 5.25 9.07
CA TRP A 111 -4.05 3.87 8.68
C TRP A 111 -5.52 3.61 8.37
N CYS A 112 -6.46 4.22 9.09
CA CYS A 112 -7.88 4.15 8.73
C CYS A 112 -8.12 4.77 7.35
N ALA A 113 -7.55 5.95 7.07
CA ALA A 113 -7.68 6.59 5.78
C ALA A 113 -7.03 5.77 4.65
N SER A 114 -5.84 5.22 4.89
CA SER A 114 -5.15 4.36 3.92
C SER A 114 -5.97 3.10 3.62
N ALA A 115 -6.52 2.45 4.65
CA ALA A 115 -7.38 1.29 4.51
C ALA A 115 -8.66 1.61 3.73
N LEU A 116 -9.30 2.76 3.99
CA LEU A 116 -10.45 3.22 3.20
C LEU A 116 -10.06 3.44 1.73
N GLY A 117 -8.87 3.97 1.46
CA GLY A 117 -8.33 4.07 0.10
C GLY A 117 -8.12 2.71 -0.57
N TYR A 118 -7.54 1.74 0.14
CA TYR A 118 -7.40 0.36 -0.34
C TYR A 118 -8.74 -0.31 -0.64
N LEU A 119 -9.76 -0.03 0.18
CA LEU A 119 -11.11 -0.56 0.01
C LEU A 119 -11.96 0.23 -1.00
N GLY A 120 -11.39 1.25 -1.64
CA GLY A 120 -12.04 2.03 -2.70
C GLY A 120 -13.08 3.04 -2.20
N ASP A 121 -13.08 3.37 -0.91
CA ASP A 121 -14.08 4.25 -0.29
C ASP A 121 -13.79 5.76 -0.49
N PHE A 122 -13.39 6.10 -1.71
CA PHE A 122 -12.93 7.45 -2.06
C PHE A 122 -14.05 8.49 -2.00
N ASP A 123 -15.26 8.15 -2.43
CA ASP A 123 -16.37 9.11 -2.40
C ASP A 123 -16.72 9.54 -0.97
N TRP A 124 -16.65 8.62 0.00
CA TRP A 124 -16.85 8.97 1.40
C TRP A 124 -15.70 9.82 1.94
N LEU A 125 -14.44 9.46 1.64
CA LEU A 125 -13.25 10.25 2.02
C LEU A 125 -13.37 11.68 1.48
N LEU A 126 -13.69 11.84 0.20
CA LEU A 126 -13.87 13.14 -0.43
C LEU A 126 -15.03 13.92 0.19
N ALA A 127 -16.11 13.27 0.61
CA ALA A 127 -17.21 13.94 1.29
C ALA A 127 -16.82 14.50 2.68
N GLN A 128 -15.72 14.03 3.29
CA GLN A 128 -15.23 14.57 4.57
C GLN A 128 -14.42 15.85 4.41
N SER A 129 -14.19 16.32 3.18
CA SER A 129 -13.29 17.44 2.90
C SER A 129 -13.72 18.78 3.50
N GLU A 130 -15.02 18.94 3.75
CA GLU A 130 -15.56 20.12 4.45
C GLU A 130 -15.07 20.23 5.90
N MET A 131 -14.57 19.12 6.47
CA MET A 131 -13.93 19.11 7.77
C MET A 131 -12.46 19.51 7.61
N SER A 132 -12.14 20.79 7.84
CA SER A 132 -10.78 21.34 7.66
C SER A 132 -9.65 20.52 8.33
N LYS A 133 -9.92 19.81 9.43
CA LYS A 133 -8.95 18.94 10.12
C LYS A 133 -8.75 17.56 9.46
N ALA A 134 -9.62 17.16 8.54
CA ALA A 134 -9.60 15.86 7.89
C ALA A 134 -8.79 15.85 6.58
N LEU A 135 -8.46 17.01 6.02
CA LEU A 135 -7.83 17.09 4.69
C LEU A 135 -6.52 16.30 4.59
N GLU A 136 -5.67 16.34 5.63
CA GLU A 136 -4.44 15.53 5.68
C GLU A 136 -4.76 14.03 5.52
N PHE A 137 -5.78 13.53 6.21
CA PHE A 137 -6.15 12.12 6.17
C PHE A 137 -6.80 11.74 4.82
N ILE A 138 -7.60 12.62 4.25
CA ILE A 138 -8.19 12.42 2.92
C ILE A 138 -7.09 12.28 1.88
N VAL A 139 -6.07 13.15 1.93
CA VAL A 139 -4.88 13.05 1.07
C VAL A 139 -4.17 11.71 1.27
N VAL A 140 -3.95 11.30 2.52
CA VAL A 140 -3.33 10.00 2.82
C VAL A 140 -4.12 8.84 2.21
N GLY A 141 -5.45 8.83 2.34
CA GLY A 141 -6.31 7.81 1.76
C GLY A 141 -6.29 7.80 0.24
N CYS A 142 -6.42 8.96 -0.41
CA CYS A 142 -6.34 9.09 -1.86
C CYS A 142 -4.95 8.73 -2.42
N CYS A 143 -3.89 8.89 -1.62
CA CYS A 143 -2.52 8.54 -2.00
C CYS A 143 -2.13 7.09 -1.66
N ALA A 144 -2.98 6.34 -0.95
CA ALA A 144 -2.63 5.02 -0.42
C ALA A 144 -2.21 4.04 -1.52
N ASN A 145 -2.92 4.08 -2.66
CA ASN A 145 -2.68 3.21 -3.81
C ASN A 145 -1.43 3.59 -4.62
N PHE A 146 -0.68 4.61 -4.24
CA PHE A 146 0.57 5.01 -4.90
C PHE A 146 1.81 4.59 -4.10
N ARG A 147 1.63 3.92 -2.97
CA ARG A 147 2.71 3.59 -2.03
C ARG A 147 2.92 2.08 -1.93
N ALA A 148 4.16 1.68 -1.62
CA ALA A 148 4.61 0.29 -1.58
C ALA A 148 3.80 -0.61 -0.62
N PHE A 149 3.13 -0.03 0.38
CA PHE A 149 2.32 -0.81 1.31
C PHE A 149 1.18 -1.56 0.62
N ARG A 150 0.63 -1.02 -0.48
CA ARG A 150 -0.42 -1.71 -1.24
C ARG A 150 0.03 -3.08 -1.74
N ASP A 151 1.32 -3.24 -2.02
CA ASP A 151 1.91 -4.46 -2.58
C ASP A 151 2.03 -5.58 -1.54
N ARG A 152 1.82 -5.27 -0.26
CA ARG A 152 1.70 -6.26 0.83
C ARG A 152 0.28 -6.85 0.95
N GLY A 153 -0.67 -6.33 0.18
CA GLY A 153 -2.08 -6.73 0.26
C GLY A 153 -2.35 -8.12 -0.31
N ALA A 154 -3.39 -8.79 0.20
CA ALA A 154 -3.86 -10.07 -0.32
C ALA A 154 -4.62 -9.94 -1.65
N LYS A 155 -5.20 -8.76 -1.91
CA LYS A 155 -5.83 -8.42 -3.19
C LYS A 155 -4.92 -7.46 -3.95
N SER A 156 -4.74 -7.73 -5.24
CA SER A 156 -4.07 -6.80 -6.13
C SER A 156 -4.93 -5.56 -6.30
N LEU A 157 -4.38 -4.41 -5.95
CA LEU A 157 -4.95 -3.10 -6.22
C LEU A 157 -4.40 -2.57 -7.54
N HIS A 158 -5.20 -1.75 -8.20
CA HIS A 158 -4.81 -1.10 -9.46
C HIS A 158 -4.50 0.37 -9.24
N LEU A 159 -3.55 0.87 -10.01
CA LEU A 159 -3.24 2.26 -10.17
C LEU A 159 -4.45 2.95 -10.78
N ASP A 160 -4.88 4.02 -10.13
CA ASP A 160 -5.92 4.93 -10.60
C ASP A 160 -5.64 6.30 -9.99
N TYR A 161 -5.32 7.29 -10.81
CA TYR A 161 -5.09 8.66 -10.35
C TYR A 161 -6.38 9.46 -10.18
N SER A 162 -7.53 8.97 -10.68
CA SER A 162 -8.79 9.71 -10.70
C SER A 162 -9.25 10.20 -9.31
N PRO A 163 -9.14 9.42 -8.22
CA PRO A 163 -9.51 9.90 -6.88
C PRO A 163 -8.66 11.09 -6.42
N LEU A 164 -7.35 11.07 -6.69
CA LEU A 164 -6.45 12.15 -6.33
C LEU A 164 -6.67 13.40 -7.20
N GLU A 165 -6.92 13.22 -8.49
CA GLU A 165 -7.28 14.33 -9.40
C GLU A 165 -8.60 15.00 -8.99
N LYS A 166 -9.61 14.20 -8.60
CA LYS A 166 -10.87 14.70 -8.05
C LYS A 166 -10.65 15.47 -6.74
N LEU A 167 -9.76 14.99 -5.86
CA LEU A 167 -9.38 15.70 -4.65
C LEU A 167 -8.74 17.07 -4.97
N PHE A 168 -7.80 17.13 -5.92
CA PHE A 168 -7.16 18.39 -6.32
C PHE A 168 -8.11 19.39 -6.94
N GLN A 169 -9.13 18.91 -7.69
CA GLN A 169 -10.15 19.79 -8.24
C GLN A 169 -11.02 20.42 -7.15
N LEU A 170 -11.38 19.64 -6.13
CA LEU A 170 -12.22 20.10 -5.02
C LEU A 170 -11.44 20.96 -4.02
N HIS A 171 -10.18 20.60 -3.74
CA HIS A 171 -9.33 21.21 -2.72
C HIS A 171 -7.92 21.43 -3.25
N PRO A 172 -7.64 22.48 -4.04
CA PRO A 172 -6.32 22.73 -4.61
C PRO A 172 -5.18 22.82 -3.59
N GLU A 173 -5.46 23.22 -2.35
CA GLU A 173 -4.50 23.25 -1.24
C GLU A 173 -3.99 21.86 -0.83
N SER A 174 -4.72 20.79 -1.19
CA SER A 174 -4.32 19.41 -0.94
C SER A 174 -3.14 18.95 -1.80
N ILE A 175 -2.82 19.69 -2.88
CA ILE A 175 -1.66 19.39 -3.74
C ILE A 175 -0.36 19.38 -2.92
N THR A 176 -0.14 20.39 -2.08
CA THR A 176 1.07 20.47 -1.25
C THR A 176 1.17 19.32 -0.25
N LEU A 177 0.04 18.87 0.29
CA LEU A 177 0.00 17.71 1.19
C LEU A 177 0.32 16.42 0.43
N ALA A 178 -0.25 16.25 -0.77
CA ALA A 178 0.03 15.10 -1.61
C ALA A 178 1.50 15.07 -2.06
N GLU A 179 2.10 16.24 -2.31
CA GLU A 179 3.53 16.36 -2.59
C GLU A 179 4.41 15.88 -1.42
N ASP A 180 4.05 16.15 -0.16
CA ASP A 180 4.79 15.60 0.98
C ASP A 180 4.60 14.09 1.13
N VAL A 181 3.37 13.60 0.95
CA VAL A 181 3.05 12.16 1.03
C VAL A 181 3.75 11.36 -0.07
N LEU A 182 3.86 11.92 -1.27
CA LEU A 182 4.42 11.28 -2.47
C LEU A 182 5.77 11.87 -2.87
N LYS A 183 6.50 12.52 -1.96
CA LYS A 183 7.80 13.11 -2.30
C LYS A 183 8.77 12.05 -2.83
N PRO A 184 9.67 12.42 -3.77
CA PRO A 184 10.71 11.51 -4.24
C PRO A 184 11.50 10.89 -3.10
N GLY A 185 11.83 9.60 -3.21
CA GLY A 185 12.45 8.82 -2.14
C GLY A 185 11.45 8.15 -1.19
N SER A 186 10.14 8.41 -1.34
CA SER A 186 9.10 7.57 -0.76
C SER A 186 9.06 6.20 -1.46
N SER A 187 8.72 5.15 -0.73
CA SER A 187 8.49 3.83 -1.32
C SER A 187 7.16 3.83 -2.08
N TYR A 188 7.26 3.83 -3.42
CA TYR A 188 6.10 3.72 -4.32
C TYR A 188 5.71 2.27 -4.55
N CYS A 189 4.50 2.08 -5.06
CA CYS A 189 4.02 0.78 -5.45
C CYS A 189 4.74 0.21 -6.67
N GLU A 190 4.75 -1.12 -6.75
CA GLU A 190 5.02 -1.83 -7.99
C GLU A 190 3.76 -1.87 -8.87
N ILE A 191 3.93 -1.59 -10.17
CA ILE A 191 2.87 -1.71 -11.17
C ILE A 191 3.02 -3.00 -11.97
N VAL A 192 1.89 -3.54 -12.45
CA VAL A 192 1.83 -4.65 -13.40
C VAL A 192 1.55 -4.14 -14.82
N ALA A 193 1.67 -5.04 -15.81
CA ALA A 193 1.48 -4.71 -17.22
C ALA A 193 0.12 -4.03 -17.52
N ALA A 194 -0.95 -4.47 -16.83
CA ALA A 194 -2.29 -3.92 -16.99
C ALA A 194 -2.42 -2.47 -16.51
N GLU A 195 -1.50 -1.98 -15.66
CA GLU A 195 -1.51 -0.61 -15.11
C GLU A 195 -0.64 0.37 -15.91
N ILE A 196 0.14 -0.10 -16.89
CA ILE A 196 0.95 0.75 -17.76
C ILE A 196 0.12 1.84 -18.45
N PRO A 197 -1.08 1.57 -18.99
CA PRO A 197 -1.91 2.63 -19.59
C PRO A 197 -2.24 3.76 -18.60
N GLU A 198 -2.50 3.43 -17.33
CA GLU A 198 -2.79 4.44 -16.31
C GLU A 198 -1.52 5.22 -15.91
N ALA A 199 -0.37 4.55 -15.81
CA ALA A 199 0.90 5.22 -15.57
C ALA A 199 1.24 6.20 -16.72
N LEU A 200 1.03 5.79 -17.98
CA LEU A 200 1.19 6.65 -19.15
C LEU A 200 0.21 7.83 -19.15
N ARG A 201 -1.05 7.60 -18.74
CA ARG A 201 -2.02 8.70 -18.53
C ARG A 201 -1.51 9.68 -17.48
N GLY A 202 -0.92 9.17 -16.39
CA GLY A 202 -0.30 9.96 -15.34
C GLY A 202 0.82 10.87 -15.84
N LEU A 203 1.60 10.47 -16.85
CA LEU A 203 2.64 11.32 -17.46
C LEU A 203 2.07 12.58 -18.12
N LEU A 204 0.79 12.59 -18.48
CA LEU A 204 0.08 13.71 -19.10
C LEU A 204 -0.71 14.56 -18.09
N SER A 205 -0.71 14.18 -16.80
CA SER A 205 -1.48 14.88 -15.77
C SER A 205 -1.02 16.34 -15.64
N PRO A 206 -1.93 17.31 -15.44
CA PRO A 206 -1.55 18.70 -15.19
C PRO A 206 -0.77 18.86 -13.87
N HIS A 207 -0.89 17.89 -12.95
CA HIS A 207 -0.27 17.94 -11.64
C HIS A 207 1.13 17.31 -11.62
N PRO A 208 2.19 18.07 -11.31
CA PRO A 208 3.56 17.55 -11.28
C PRO A 208 3.74 16.34 -10.36
N VAL A 209 3.07 16.32 -9.19
CA VAL A 209 3.14 15.19 -8.24
C VAL A 209 2.71 13.86 -8.87
N ILE A 210 1.67 13.85 -9.73
CA ILE A 210 1.23 12.66 -10.44
C ILE A 210 2.26 12.25 -11.50
N ARG A 211 2.80 13.21 -12.26
CA ARG A 211 3.85 12.93 -13.26
C ARG A 211 5.12 12.36 -12.62
N ARG A 212 5.54 12.89 -11.46
CA ARG A 212 6.68 12.38 -10.67
C ARG A 212 6.44 10.94 -10.22
N HIS A 213 5.25 10.61 -9.73
CA HIS A 213 4.89 9.23 -9.37
C HIS A 213 4.91 8.32 -10.62
N ALA A 214 4.20 8.71 -11.67
CA ALA A 214 4.07 7.94 -12.91
C ALA A 214 5.42 7.56 -13.52
N VAL A 215 6.34 8.53 -13.64
CA VAL A 215 7.67 8.27 -14.20
C VAL A 215 8.53 7.37 -13.31
N SER A 216 8.30 7.42 -12.00
CA SER A 216 9.04 6.60 -11.03
C SER A 216 8.56 5.15 -11.04
N VAL A 217 7.24 4.91 -11.07
CA VAL A 217 6.71 3.53 -11.09
C VAL A 217 6.93 2.82 -12.43
N LEU A 218 7.11 3.58 -13.52
CA LEU A 218 7.56 3.04 -14.80
C LEU A 218 9.02 2.56 -14.77
N ASP A 219 9.83 2.95 -13.78
CA ASP A 219 11.16 2.39 -13.55
C ASP A 219 11.09 1.01 -12.85
N ASN A 220 10.31 0.09 -13.42
CA ASN A 220 10.20 -1.28 -12.94
C ASN A 220 10.95 -2.24 -13.88
N ARG A 221 12.18 -2.58 -13.50
CA ARG A 221 13.05 -3.47 -14.27
C ARG A 221 12.43 -4.85 -14.50
N MET A 222 11.83 -5.46 -13.48
CA MET A 222 11.25 -6.81 -13.59
C MET A 222 10.10 -6.82 -14.58
N LEU A 223 9.25 -5.78 -14.52
CA LEU A 223 8.18 -5.59 -15.49
C LEU A 223 8.74 -5.41 -16.90
N GLY A 224 9.79 -4.60 -17.06
CA GLY A 224 10.47 -4.38 -18.33
C GLY A 224 10.98 -5.66 -18.98
N GLU A 225 11.74 -6.46 -18.22
CA GLU A 225 12.29 -7.74 -18.69
C GLU A 225 11.19 -8.75 -19.07
N SER A 226 10.00 -8.65 -18.47
CA SER A 226 8.85 -9.52 -18.80
C SER A 226 8.09 -9.11 -20.06
N LEU A 227 8.11 -7.83 -20.45
CA LEU A 227 7.31 -7.29 -21.56
C LEU A 227 8.07 -7.21 -22.89
N GLY A 228 9.41 -7.18 -22.84
CA GLY A 228 10.27 -7.10 -24.00
C GLY A 228 10.33 -5.70 -24.65
N ILE A 229 11.24 -5.55 -25.60
CA ILE A 229 11.62 -4.25 -26.17
C ILE A 229 10.47 -3.50 -26.88
N ASP A 230 9.54 -4.21 -27.51
CA ASP A 230 8.48 -3.60 -28.31
C ASP A 230 7.48 -2.81 -27.46
N VAL A 231 7.24 -3.25 -26.22
CA VAL A 231 6.38 -2.55 -25.25
C VAL A 231 7.14 -1.41 -24.57
N ILE A 232 8.43 -1.59 -24.29
CA ILE A 232 9.24 -0.61 -23.55
C ILE A 232 9.64 0.59 -24.42
N LYS A 233 9.85 0.40 -25.72
CA LYS A 233 10.29 1.48 -26.61
C LYS A 233 9.30 2.66 -26.68
N PRO A 234 7.98 2.47 -26.83
CA PRO A 234 7.01 3.56 -26.72
C PRO A 234 7.06 4.29 -25.37
N ILE A 235 7.20 3.56 -24.25
CA ILE A 235 7.32 4.15 -22.92
C ILE A 235 8.57 5.04 -22.82
N GLN A 236 9.71 4.57 -23.35
CA GLN A 236 10.95 5.36 -23.40
C GLN A 236 10.79 6.66 -24.21
N VAL A 237 9.99 6.65 -25.27
CA VAL A 237 9.70 7.86 -26.06
C VAL A 237 8.95 8.88 -25.21
N GLU A 238 7.88 8.48 -24.54
CA GLU A 238 7.11 9.37 -23.67
C GLU A 238 7.96 9.93 -22.52
N VAL A 239 8.74 9.08 -21.84
CA VAL A 239 9.64 9.53 -20.76
C VAL A 239 10.74 10.47 -21.30
N THR A 240 11.22 10.26 -22.53
CA THR A 240 12.19 11.18 -23.18
C THR A 240 11.58 12.55 -23.46
N ILE A 241 10.31 12.62 -23.83
CA ILE A 241 9.60 13.89 -24.04
C ILE A 241 9.52 14.66 -22.73
N LEU A 242 9.14 13.99 -21.63
CA LEU A 242 9.09 14.60 -20.30
C LEU A 242 10.46 15.11 -19.85
N ALA A 243 11.52 14.29 -19.97
CA ALA A 243 12.88 14.65 -19.58
C ALA A 243 13.35 15.97 -20.22
N LYS A 244 12.92 16.25 -21.45
CA LYS A 244 13.32 17.46 -22.20
C LYS A 244 12.39 18.66 -21.96
N ASN A 245 11.09 18.41 -21.87
CA ASN A 245 10.09 19.46 -22.07
C ASN A 245 9.20 19.73 -20.86
N ASP A 246 9.23 18.89 -19.82
CA ASP A 246 8.39 19.12 -18.64
C ASP A 246 8.75 20.45 -17.97
N LYS A 247 7.75 21.18 -17.48
CA LYS A 247 7.97 22.46 -16.78
C LYS A 247 8.58 22.25 -15.39
N ASP A 248 8.30 21.10 -14.76
CA ASP A 248 8.77 20.75 -13.43
C ASP A 248 10.17 20.13 -13.48
N GLU A 249 11.12 20.74 -12.78
CA GLU A 249 12.52 20.27 -12.73
C GLU A 249 12.67 18.88 -12.15
N THR A 250 11.88 18.55 -11.12
CA THR A 250 11.92 17.22 -10.50
C THR A 250 11.38 16.15 -11.43
N VAL A 251 10.32 16.44 -12.20
CA VAL A 251 9.85 15.51 -13.25
C VAL A 251 10.93 15.27 -14.29
N ARG A 252 11.60 16.33 -14.79
CA ARG A 252 12.70 16.17 -15.76
C ARG A 252 13.82 15.30 -15.20
N TYR A 253 14.24 15.57 -13.97
CA TYR A 253 15.29 14.81 -13.29
C TYR A 253 14.94 13.33 -13.11
N LEU A 254 13.73 13.03 -12.62
CA LEU A 254 13.28 11.65 -12.44
C LEU A 254 13.16 10.92 -13.78
N ALA A 255 12.66 11.58 -14.82
CA ALA A 255 12.60 11.02 -16.16
C ALA A 255 13.99 10.64 -16.71
N GLU A 256 15.01 11.48 -16.49
CA GLU A 256 16.38 11.14 -16.86
C GLU A 256 16.93 9.93 -16.07
N LEU A 257 16.61 9.83 -14.78
CA LEU A 257 17.01 8.68 -13.95
C LEU A 257 16.35 7.39 -14.45
N THR A 258 15.04 7.42 -14.69
CA THR A 258 14.28 6.29 -15.25
C THR A 258 14.87 5.83 -16.59
N LEU A 259 15.19 6.76 -17.51
CA LEU A 259 15.82 6.41 -18.79
C LEU A 259 17.22 5.81 -18.61
N LYS A 260 18.01 6.30 -17.66
CA LYS A 260 19.34 5.74 -17.33
C LYS A 260 19.23 4.33 -16.75
N SER A 261 18.20 4.07 -15.94
CA SER A 261 17.89 2.75 -15.40
C SER A 261 17.47 1.79 -16.53
N MET A 262 16.51 2.19 -17.36
CA MET A 262 15.98 1.40 -18.48
C MET A 262 17.05 0.92 -19.48
N LYS A 263 18.11 1.71 -19.70
CA LYS A 263 19.26 1.31 -20.54
C LYS A 263 20.04 0.09 -20.02
N LYS A 264 19.89 -0.23 -18.73
CA LYS A 264 20.57 -1.36 -18.07
C LYS A 264 19.70 -2.61 -18.01
N TRP A 265 18.45 -2.54 -18.46
CA TRP A 265 17.53 -3.67 -18.46
C TRP A 265 17.95 -4.69 -19.52
N ARG A 266 17.68 -5.97 -19.25
CA ARG A 266 17.90 -7.07 -20.21
C ARG A 266 16.60 -7.30 -20.99
N LEU A 267 16.41 -6.52 -22.06
CA LEU A 267 15.20 -6.53 -22.90
C LEU A 267 15.34 -7.40 -24.15
#